data_AF-A0A5C8WPY5-F1
#
_entry.id   AF-A0A5C8WPY5-F1
#
_cell.length_a   1.000
_cell.length_b   1.000
_cell.length_c   1.000
_cell.angle_alpha   90.00
_cell.angle_beta   90.00
_cell.angle_gamma   90.00
#
_symmetry.space_group_name_H-M   'P 1'
#
loop_
_entity.id
_entity.type
_entity.pdbx_description
1 polymer ?
#
loop_
_entity_poly.entity_id
_entity_poly.type
_entity_poly.pdbx_seq_one_letter_code
_entity_poly.pdbx_strand_id
1 'polypeptide(L)' 'MDEIAALIEPQIPALRRYAVALLRDREAADDLVQDTLERALSAWSGRRRDGDLRAWLFTIERNLFL' A
#
# COMPACT_ATOMS: atom_id res chain seq x y z
N MET A 1 3.46 -11.81 13.40
CA MET A 1 2.52 -10.77 12.95
C MET A 1 3.14 -9.39 13.04
N ASP A 2 3.99 -9.11 14.03
CA ASP A 2 4.51 -7.75 14.30
C ASP A 2 5.53 -7.20 13.30
N GLU A 3 6.37 -8.04 12.67
CA GLU A 3 7.44 -7.57 11.78
C GLU A 3 6.92 -6.97 10.46
N ILE A 4 5.86 -7.55 9.89
CA ILE A 4 5.26 -7.05 8.64
C ILE A 4 4.58 -5.71 8.89
N ALA A 5 3.80 -5.63 9.97
CA ALA A 5 3.14 -4.40 10.39
C ALA A 5 4.17 -3.29 10.62
N ALA A 6 5.28 -3.57 11.33
CA ALA A 6 6.33 -2.59 11.59
C ALA A 6 7.00 -2.05 10.31
N LEU A 7 7.06 -2.84 9.24
CA LEU A 7 7.59 -2.42 7.94
C LEU A 7 6.58 -1.61 7.13
N ILE A 8 5.30 -1.98 7.18
CA ILE A 8 4.23 -1.39 6.37
C ILE A 8 3.68 -0.10 6.99
N GLU A 9 3.45 -0.07 8.29
CA GLU A 9 2.79 1.04 9.00
C GLU A 9 3.42 2.41 8.71
N PRO A 10 4.75 2.57 8.67
CA PRO A 10 5.38 3.85 8.30
C PRO A 10 5.09 4.31 6.87
N GLN A 11 4.65 3.42 5.98
CA GLN A 11 4.32 3.74 4.58
C GLN A 11 2.88 4.24 4.41
N ILE A 12 1.97 3.92 5.34
CA ILE A 12 0.54 4.22 5.25
C ILE A 12 0.25 5.72 4.99
N PRO A 13 0.87 6.68 5.70
CA PRO A 13 0.59 8.10 5.46
C PRO A 13 0.97 8.57 4.05
N ALA A 14 1.98 7.94 3.44
CA ALA A 14 2.40 8.28 2.09
C ALA A 14 1.49 7.67 1.02
N LEU A 15 1.04 6.42 1.21
CA LEU A 15 0.04 5.77 0.36
C LEU A 15 -1.26 6.60 0.38
N ARG A 16 -1.78 6.89 1.57
CA ARG A 16 -3.00 7.71 1.74
C ARG A 16 -2.92 9.08 1.08
N ARG A 17 -1.79 9.80 1.25
CA ARG A 17 -1.61 11.10 0.57
C ARG A 17 -1.66 10.96 -0.95
N TYR A 18 -1.11 9.87 -1.48
CA TYR A 18 -1.09 9.60 -2.90
C TYR A 18 -2.48 9.17 -3.42
N ALA A 19 -3.18 8.28 -2.72
CA ALA A 19 -4.57 7.92 -3.01
C ALA A 19 -5.51 9.14 -3.04
N VAL A 20 -5.39 10.05 -2.05
CA VAL A 20 -6.17 11.30 -2.03
C VAL A 20 -5.88 12.17 -3.26
N ALA A 21 -4.63 12.21 -3.73
CA ALA A 21 -4.27 12.96 -4.94
C ALA A 21 -4.87 12.33 -6.21
N LEU A 22 -5.03 11.01 -6.26
CA LEU A 22 -5.63 10.29 -7.38
C LEU A 22 -7.15 10.44 -7.42
N LEU A 23 -7.81 10.23 -6.28
CA LEU A 23 -9.27 10.09 -6.20
C LEU A 23 -9.99 11.39 -5.87
N ARG A 24 -9.30 12.34 -5.21
CA ARG A 24 -9.89 13.60 -4.69
C ARG A 24 -11.07 13.39 -3.73
N ASP A 25 -11.19 12.19 -3.18
CA ASP A 25 -12.15 11.76 -2.19
C ASP A 25 -11.39 11.05 -1.06
N ARG A 26 -11.67 11.40 0.19
CA ARG A 26 -10.98 10.84 1.36
C ARG A 26 -11.47 9.44 1.70
N GLU A 27 -12.75 9.16 1.54
CA GLU A 27 -13.33 7.86 1.85
C GLU A 27 -12.84 6.84 0.83
N ALA A 28 -12.99 7.15 -0.46
CA ALA A 28 -12.46 6.30 -1.52
C ALA A 28 -10.93 6.11 -1.45
N ALA A 29 -10.19 7.14 -1.00
CA ALA A 29 -8.75 7.01 -0.79
C ALA A 29 -8.38 6.09 0.36
N ASP A 30 -9.14 6.12 1.45
CA ASP A 30 -8.94 5.22 2.57
C ASP A 30 -9.25 3.77 2.17
N ASP A 31 -10.31 3.54 1.39
CA ASP A 31 -10.66 2.24 0.82
C ASP A 31 -9.56 1.70 -0.11
N LEU A 32 -9.05 2.53 -1.03
CA LEU A 32 -7.95 2.14 -1.92
C LEU A 32 -6.69 1.75 -1.14
N VAL A 33 -6.37 2.48 -0.06
CA VAL A 33 -5.27 2.14 0.82
C VAL A 33 -5.53 0.80 1.52
N GLN A 34 -6.75 0.56 2.01
CA GLN A 34 -7.10 -0.71 2.63
C GLN A 34 -6.90 -1.89 1.65
N ASP A 35 -7.45 -1.80 0.43
CA ASP A 35 -7.30 -2.83 -0.60
C ASP A 35 -5.82 -3.07 -0.95
N THR A 36 -5.03 -1.98 -0.99
CA THR A 36 -3.58 -2.05 -1.21
C THR A 36 -2.89 -2.86 -0.12
N LEU A 37 -3.22 -2.61 1.15
CA LEU A 37 -2.65 -3.31 2.29
C LEU A 37 -3.07 -4.78 2.31
N GLU A 38 -4.34 -5.08 2.04
CA GLU A 38 -4.85 -6.45 1.95
C GLU A 38 -4.14 -7.25 0.85
N ARG A 39 -3.93 -6.63 -0.32
CA ARG A 39 -3.17 -7.23 -1.42
C ARG A 39 -1.70 -7.41 -1.06
N ALA A 40 -1.08 -6.42 -0.42
CA ALA A 40 0.31 -6.50 0.01
C ALA A 40 0.53 -7.63 1.03
N LEU A 41 -0.37 -7.79 2.00
CA LEU A 41 -0.30 -8.87 2.99
C LEU A 41 -0.47 -10.24 2.31
N SER A 42 -1.44 -10.36 1.40
CA SER A 42 -1.69 -11.60 0.65
C SER A 42 -0.51 -12.00 -0.25
N ALA A 43 0.19 -11.03 -0.84
CA ALA A 43 1.33 -11.25 -1.73
C ALA A 43 2.69 -11.25 -1.01
N TRP A 44 2.72 -11.11 0.32
CA TRP A 44 3.94 -10.83 1.07
C TRP A 44 5.02 -11.91 0.92
N SER A 45 4.61 -13.18 0.88
CA SER A 45 5.52 -14.33 0.73
C SER A 45 6.26 -14.36 -0.61
N GLY A 46 5.68 -13.75 -1.66
CA GLY A 46 6.28 -13.65 -2.99
C GLY A 46 7.12 -12.39 -3.22
N ARG A 47 7.15 -11.47 -2.25
CA ARG A 47 7.95 -10.24 -2.38
C ARG A 47 9.44 -10.55 -2.28
N ARG A 48 10.23 -9.91 -3.15
CA ARG A 48 11.70 -9.84 -3.02
C ARG A 48 12.07 -9.07 -1.76
N ARG A 49 12.78 -9.73 -0.82
CA ARG A 49 13.14 -9.14 0.49
C ARG A 49 14.16 -8.00 0.38
N ASP A 50 15.02 -8.07 -0.62
CA ASP A 50 16.05 -7.08 -1.00
C ASP A 50 15.49 -5.92 -1.85
N GLY A 51 14.22 -6.02 -2.28
CA GLY A 51 13.57 -4.96 -3.06
C GLY A 51 13.05 -3.81 -2.20
N ASP A 52 12.91 -2.64 -2.83
CA ASP A 52 12.31 -1.46 -2.20
C ASP A 52 10.83 -1.70 -1.86
N LEU A 53 10.53 -1.78 -0.55
CA LEU A 53 9.18 -1.99 -0.04
C LEU A 53 8.22 -0.87 -0.46
N ARG A 54 8.67 0.38 -0.43
CA ARG A 54 7.86 1.54 -0.78
C ARG A 54 7.49 1.49 -2.26
N ALA A 55 8.46 1.29 -3.14
CA ALA A 55 8.20 1.18 -4.58
C ALA A 55 7.22 0.05 -4.90
N TRP A 56 7.34 -1.08 -4.21
CA TRP A 56 6.44 -2.21 -4.36
C TRP A 56 5.00 -1.90 -3.91
N LEU A 57 4.82 -1.28 -2.74
CA LEU A 57 3.48 -0.88 -2.25
C LEU A 57 2.80 0.12 -3.20
N PHE A 58 3.54 1.12 -3.70
CA PHE A 58 3.01 2.09 -4.66
C PHE A 58 2.68 1.45 -6.01
N THR A 59 3.37 0.37 -6.39
CA THR A 59 3.01 -0.42 -7.58
C THR A 59 1.68 -1.14 -7.38
N ILE A 60 1.44 -1.73 -6.21
CA ILE A 60 0.16 -2.37 -5.88
C ILE A 60 -0.97 -1.34 -5.93
N GLU A 61 -0.82 -0.20 -5.24
CA GLU A 61 -1.82 0.85 -5.18
C GLU A 61 -2.15 1.41 -6.57
N ARG A 62 -1.12 1.65 -7.39
CA ARG A 62 -1.31 2.08 -8.78
C ARG A 62 -2.05 1.05 -9.63
N ASN A 63 -1.80 -0.25 -9.41
CA ASN A 63 -2.47 -1.32 -10.14
C ASN A 63 -3.93 -1.50 -9.71
N LEU A 64 -4.28 -1.16 -8.47
CA LEU A 64 -5.68 -1.19 -8.00
C LEU A 64 -6.48 0.02 -8.46
N PHE A 65 -5.82 1.16 -8.68
CA PHE A 65 -6.45 2.37 -9.20
C PHE A 65 -6.77 2.31 -10.71
N LEU A 66 -5.97 1.59 -11.50
CA LEU A 66 -6.12 1.48 -12.96
C LEU A 66 -7.15 0.41 -13.34
#